data_AF-A0A6I0DYX5-F1
#
_entry.id   AF-A0A6I0DYX5-F1
#
_cell.length_a   1.000
_cell.length_b   1.000
_cell.length_c   1.000
_cell.angle_alpha   90.00
_cell.angle_beta   90.00
_cell.angle_gamma   90.00
#
_symmetry.space_group_name_H-M   'P 1'
#
loop_
_entity.id
_entity.type
_entity.pdbx_description
1 polymer ?
#
loop_
_entity_poly.entity_id
_entity_poly.type
_entity_poly.pdbx_seq_one_letter_code
_entity_poly.pdbx_strand_id
1 'polypeptide(L)'
;GELGDIVFVEIETVGETLGKGETFGTIEAVKTVSDLFMPVGGEVLEVNPDLESSPELVNKDAYGAGWLIKIAIGNPAELDDLLSAAEYQAMLEA
;
A
#
# COMPACT_ATOMS: atom_id res chain seq x y z
N GLY A 1 -6.65 6.15 -13.44
CA GLY A 1 -5.77 5.43 -12.49
C GLY A 1 -4.92 4.48 -13.30
N GLU A 2 -3.63 4.38 -12.95
CA GLU A 2 -2.63 3.56 -13.66
C GLU A 2 -2.98 2.05 -13.65
N LEU A 3 -3.54 1.56 -12.55
CA LEU A 3 -3.85 0.14 -12.36
C LEU A 3 -5.17 -0.29 -13.06
N GLY A 4 -6.07 0.65 -13.34
CA GLY A 4 -7.44 0.33 -13.76
C GLY A 4 -8.34 -0.09 -12.59
N ASP A 5 -9.39 -0.86 -12.89
CA ASP A 5 -10.35 -1.33 -11.88
C ASP A 5 -9.77 -2.52 -11.11
N ILE A 6 -9.61 -2.34 -9.81
CA ILE A 6 -9.05 -3.33 -8.89
C ILE A 6 -10.12 -4.39 -8.61
N VAL A 7 -9.74 -5.64 -8.78
CA VAL A 7 -10.64 -6.80 -8.60
C VAL A 7 -10.25 -7.66 -7.42
N PHE A 8 -9.00 -7.61 -6.98
CA PHE A 8 -8.51 -8.41 -5.86
C PHE A 8 -7.28 -7.80 -5.18
N VAL A 9 -7.18 -7.99 -3.87
CA VAL A 9 -6.05 -7.58 -3.02
C VAL A 9 -5.68 -8.75 -2.14
N GLU A 10 -4.41 -9.17 -2.18
CA GLU A 10 -3.90 -10.30 -1.40
C GLU A 10 -2.75 -9.85 -0.49
N ILE A 11 -2.94 -10.03 0.82
CA ILE A 11 -1.97 -9.63 1.86
C ILE A 11 -1.99 -10.72 2.94
N GLU A 12 -0.92 -11.52 3.00
CA GLU A 12 -0.77 -12.62 3.97
C GLU A 12 0.26 -12.31 5.08
N THR A 13 0.75 -11.07 5.14
CA THR A 13 1.90 -10.69 5.96
C THR A 13 1.55 -10.15 7.35
N VAL A 14 0.28 -10.27 7.78
CA VAL A 14 -0.16 -9.80 9.10
C VAL A 14 0.58 -10.56 10.21
N GLY A 15 1.23 -9.81 11.10
CA GLY A 15 2.10 -10.33 12.17
C GLY A 15 3.56 -10.54 11.75
N GLU A 16 3.90 -10.33 10.47
CA GLU A 16 5.28 -10.40 10.00
C GLU A 16 5.99 -9.05 10.14
N THR A 17 7.29 -9.11 10.40
CA THR A 17 8.18 -7.94 10.33
C THR A 17 8.89 -7.92 9.00
N LEU A 18 8.64 -6.89 8.21
CA LEU A 18 9.19 -6.71 6.87
C LEU A 18 10.14 -5.51 6.83
N GLY A 19 11.15 -5.60 5.98
CA GLY A 19 12.08 -4.51 5.68
C GLY A 19 11.54 -3.51 4.65
N LYS A 20 12.12 -2.31 4.61
CA LYS A 20 11.85 -1.33 3.55
C LYS A 20 12.11 -1.93 2.17
N GLY A 21 11.14 -1.79 1.26
CA GLY A 21 11.21 -2.33 -0.09
C GLY A 21 10.87 -3.82 -0.23
N GLU A 22 10.60 -4.53 0.87
CA GLU A 22 10.07 -5.89 0.79
C GLU A 22 8.60 -5.89 0.38
N THR A 23 8.17 -6.93 -0.34
CA THR A 23 6.78 -7.08 -0.78
C THR A 23 5.91 -7.52 0.39
N PHE A 24 4.84 -6.77 0.67
CA PHE A 24 3.87 -7.14 1.73
C PHE A 24 2.58 -7.75 1.18
N GLY A 25 2.33 -7.62 -0.13
CA GLY A 25 1.14 -8.16 -0.79
C GLY A 25 1.12 -7.87 -2.27
N THR A 26 0.03 -8.25 -2.93
CA THR A 26 -0.19 -8.02 -4.35
C THR A 26 -1.58 -7.43 -4.60
N ILE A 27 -1.69 -6.66 -5.67
CA ILE A 27 -2.96 -6.12 -6.14
C ILE A 27 -3.20 -6.52 -7.58
N GLU A 28 -4.38 -7.06 -7.84
CA GLU A 28 -4.81 -7.49 -9.17
C GLU A 28 -5.94 -6.58 -9.66
N ALA A 29 -5.74 -6.07 -10.86
CA ALA A 29 -6.70 -5.32 -11.63
C ALA A 29 -6.97 -6.06 -12.94
N VAL A 30 -8.06 -5.69 -13.64
CA VAL A 30 -8.53 -6.39 -14.85
C VAL A 30 -7.44 -6.57 -15.93
N LYS A 31 -6.42 -5.71 -15.95
CA LYS A 31 -5.37 -5.70 -16.98
C LYS A 31 -3.96 -5.91 -16.46
N THR A 32 -3.76 -5.86 -15.15
CA THR A 32 -2.42 -5.83 -14.57
C THR A 32 -2.42 -6.38 -13.16
N VAL A 33 -1.28 -6.96 -12.78
CA VAL A 33 -0.96 -7.30 -11.40
C VAL A 33 0.21 -6.42 -10.99
N SER A 34 0.20 -5.91 -9.76
CA SER A 34 1.29 -5.14 -9.20
C SER A 34 1.62 -5.64 -7.81
N ASP A 35 2.90 -5.73 -7.52
CA ASP A 35 3.40 -5.99 -6.17
C ASP A 35 3.27 -4.71 -5.33
N LEU A 36 3.02 -4.89 -4.03
CA LEU A 36 2.94 -3.82 -3.05
C LEU A 36 4.16 -3.90 -2.13
N PHE A 37 4.94 -2.82 -2.09
CA PHE A 37 6.22 -2.78 -1.36
C PHE A 37 6.11 -1.95 -0.09
N MET A 38 6.81 -2.39 0.96
CA MET A 38 6.87 -1.70 2.24
C MET A 38 7.57 -0.34 2.09
N PRO A 39 6.91 0.78 2.43
CA PRO A 39 7.53 2.11 2.31
C PRO A 39 8.64 2.32 3.36
N VAL A 40 8.52 1.67 4.52
CA VAL A 40 9.48 1.66 5.63
C VAL A 40 9.44 0.28 6.28
N GLY A 41 10.50 -0.10 6.98
CA GLY A 41 10.57 -1.34 7.75
C GLY A 41 9.66 -1.30 8.99
N GLY A 42 8.94 -2.39 9.23
CA GLY A 42 7.99 -2.49 10.34
C GLY A 42 7.24 -3.80 10.40
N GLU A 43 6.45 -3.95 11.46
CA GLU A 43 5.56 -5.10 11.66
C GLU A 43 4.17 -4.77 11.12
N VAL A 44 3.59 -5.66 10.30
CA VAL A 44 2.22 -5.50 9.79
C VAL A 44 1.23 -5.87 10.89
N LEU A 45 0.46 -4.89 11.36
CA LEU A 45 -0.48 -5.08 12.46
C LEU A 45 -1.87 -5.50 11.99
N GLU A 46 -2.31 -4.94 10.86
CA GLU A 46 -3.69 -5.08 10.39
C GLU A 46 -3.74 -4.89 8.87
N VAL A 47 -4.52 -5.71 8.19
CA VAL A 47 -4.97 -5.49 6.81
C VAL A 47 -6.41 -4.98 6.85
N ASN A 48 -6.78 -4.12 5.89
CA ASN A 48 -8.16 -3.65 5.79
C ASN A 48 -9.12 -4.79 5.44
N PRO A 49 -10.01 -5.20 6.36
CA PRO A 49 -10.90 -6.33 6.14
C PRO A 49 -11.95 -6.05 5.07
N ASP A 50 -12.25 -4.78 4.78
CA ASP A 50 -13.26 -4.41 3.80
C ASP A 50 -12.82 -4.76 2.37
N LEU A 51 -11.51 -4.82 2.11
CA LEU A 51 -10.94 -5.08 0.78
C LEU A 51 -11.22 -6.50 0.26
N GLU A 52 -11.47 -7.47 1.13
CA GLU A 52 -11.84 -8.83 0.71
C GLU A 52 -13.20 -8.85 -0.01
N SER A 53 -14.11 -7.98 0.42
CA SER A 53 -15.48 -7.90 -0.11
C SER A 53 -15.71 -6.70 -1.03
N SER A 54 -14.85 -5.68 -0.95
CA SER A 54 -14.97 -4.41 -1.67
C SER A 54 -13.60 -3.87 -2.10
N PRO A 55 -12.87 -4.60 -2.97
CA PRO A 55 -11.54 -4.19 -3.44
C PRO A 55 -11.58 -2.86 -4.23
N GLU A 56 -12.73 -2.48 -4.78
CA GLU A 56 -12.89 -1.23 -5.51
C GLU A 56 -12.83 0.02 -4.61
N LEU A 57 -12.84 -0.15 -3.28
CA LEU A 57 -12.62 0.95 -2.33
C LEU A 57 -11.25 1.60 -2.55
N VAL A 58 -10.24 0.83 -2.94
CA VAL A 58 -8.90 1.37 -3.28
C VAL A 58 -8.99 2.35 -4.46
N ASN A 59 -9.88 2.10 -5.43
CA ASN A 59 -10.10 3.03 -6.54
C ASN A 59 -10.94 4.26 -6.14
N LYS A 60 -11.94 4.08 -5.27
CA LYS A 60 -12.90 5.13 -4.90
C LYS A 60 -12.37 6.10 -3.84
N ASP A 61 -11.65 5.60 -2.84
CA ASP A 61 -11.21 6.35 -1.68
C ASP A 61 -9.90 5.79 -1.09
N ALA A 62 -8.81 5.89 -1.87
CA ALA A 62 -7.51 5.30 -1.54
C ALA A 62 -6.91 5.75 -0.19
N TYR A 63 -7.23 6.96 0.27
CA TYR A 63 -6.71 7.51 1.52
C TYR A 63 -7.68 7.41 2.71
N GLY A 64 -8.97 7.15 2.45
CA GLY A 64 -9.99 6.95 3.46
C GLY A 64 -10.31 5.47 3.63
N ALA A 65 -11.45 5.03 3.11
CA ALA A 65 -11.92 3.65 3.28
C ALA A 65 -11.06 2.59 2.57
N GLY A 66 -10.26 2.96 1.58
CA GLY A 66 -9.43 2.08 0.76
C GLY A 66 -7.98 1.91 1.26
N TRP A 67 -7.69 2.18 2.53
CA TRP A 67 -6.37 1.92 3.12
C TRP A 67 -6.03 0.43 3.01
N LEU A 68 -4.74 0.08 2.90
CA LEU A 68 -4.29 -1.31 2.68
C LEU A 68 -3.89 -2.02 3.98
N ILE A 69 -2.88 -1.47 4.66
CA ILE A 69 -2.30 -2.04 5.88
C ILE A 69 -2.03 -0.96 6.94
N LYS A 70 -1.98 -1.37 8.21
CA LYS A 70 -1.40 -0.60 9.30
C LYS A 70 -0.16 -1.31 9.80
N ILE A 71 0.90 -0.55 10.06
CA ILE A 71 2.19 -1.10 10.49
C ILE A 71 2.67 -0.43 11.77
N ALA A 72 3.38 -1.18 12.61
CA ALA A 72 4.24 -0.62 13.64
C ALA A 72 5.60 -0.32 13.02
N ILE A 73 5.96 0.97 12.97
CA ILE A 73 7.23 1.41 12.38
C ILE A 73 8.39 0.97 13.27
N GLY A 74 9.32 0.21 12.69
CA GLY A 74 10.52 -0.24 13.39
C GLY A 74 11.57 0.86 13.52
N ASN A 75 11.76 1.64 12.45
CA ASN A 75 12.77 2.71 12.39
C ASN A 75 12.16 4.03 11.89
N PRO A 76 11.82 4.98 12.79
CA PRO A 76 11.24 6.26 12.42
C PRO A 76 12.10 7.11 11.48
N ALA A 77 13.42 6.93 11.46
CA ALA A 77 14.31 7.69 10.57
C ALA A 77 14.07 7.38 9.08
N GLU A 78 13.48 6.23 8.76
CA GLU A 78 13.14 5.89 7.37
C GLU A 78 11.99 6.73 6.81
N LEU A 79 11.24 7.43 7.68
CA LEU A 79 10.22 8.39 7.26
C LEU A 79 10.84 9.63 6.60
N ASP A 80 12.08 9.98 6.96
CA ASP A 80 12.78 11.14 6.41
C ASP A 80 13.17 10.94 4.94
N ASP A 81 13.21 9.69 4.47
CA ASP A 81 13.47 9.33 3.06
C ASP A 81 12.20 9.40 2.19
N LEU A 82 11.02 9.59 2.78
CA LEU A 82 9.77 9.65 2.06
C LEU A 82 9.55 11.02 1.44
N LEU A 83 8.86 11.03 0.30
CA LEU A 83 8.51 12.28 -0.36
C LEU A 83 7.40 13.00 0.41
N SER A 84 7.57 14.31 0.58
CA SER A 84 6.47 15.19 0.96
C SER A 84 5.41 15.23 -0.16
N ALA A 85 4.19 15.66 0.18
CA ALA A 85 3.13 15.81 -0.80
C ALA A 85 3.51 16.73 -1.98
N ALA A 86 4.30 17.79 -1.71
CA ALA A 86 4.78 18.70 -2.75
C ALA A 86 5.81 18.05 -3.68
N GLU A 87 6.76 17.29 -3.12
CA GLU A 87 7.76 16.56 -3.90
C GLU A 87 7.12 15.47 -4.76
N TYR A 88 6.13 14.76 -4.21
CA TYR A 88 5.39 13.74 -4.96
C TYR A 88 4.57 14.36 -6.10
N GLN A 89 3.90 15.49 -5.87
CA GLN A 89 3.19 16.21 -6.95
C GLN A 89 4.15 16.64 -8.07
N ALA A 90 5.32 17.19 -7.73
CA ALA A 90 6.30 17.60 -8.72
C ALA A 90 6.81 16.41 -9.55
N MET A 91 6.93 15.21 -8.97
CA MET A 91 7.32 13.99 -9.69
C MET A 91 6.26 13.53 -10.70
N LEU A 92 4.96 13.76 -10.43
CA LEU A 92 3.87 13.38 -11.33
C LEU A 92 3.68 14.34 -12.51
N GLU A 93 4.09 15.60 -12.34
CA GLU A 93 3.98 16.65 -13.37
C GLU A 93 5.21 16.69 -14.33
N ALA A 94 6.26 15.95 -14.00
CA ALA A 94 7.51 15.86 -14.76
C ALA A 94 7.46 14.82 -15.90
#